data_AF-A0ABD3MM05-F1
#
_entry.id   AF-A0ABD3MM05-F1
#
_cell.length_a   1.000
_cell.length_b   1.000
_cell.length_c   1.000
_cell.angle_alpha   90.00
_cell.angle_beta   90.00
_cell.angle_gamma   90.00
#
_symmetry.space_group_name_H-M   'P 1'
#
loop_
_entity.id
_entity.type
_entity.pdbx_description
1 polymer ?
#
loop_
_entity_poly.entity_id
_entity_poly.type
_entity_poly.pdbx_seq_one_letter_code
_entity_poly.pdbx_strand_id
1 'polypeptide(L)'
;MTNPTKAKISNIDVAMPPSAATSAPLPSNRFELELEFVQSLASPAYLHYLATSGILYQPEFLDFLLYLRYWKNPKYAKYLTYPHCLYFLDLLVPPASDHSEHDGAITDADGAGGCEKGKHMRQTITVGADAGEAFRREIAHVPFRNFVHEQQFYSWQFRSARLYGSSEDKRGANDEVREDQISGGQ
;
A
#
# COMPACT_ATOMS: atom_id res chain seq x y z
N MET A 1 6.42 -41.39 -31.24
CA MET A 1 5.25 -40.51 -31.09
C MET A 1 5.41 -39.77 -29.77
N THR A 2 5.41 -38.44 -29.88
CA THR A 2 5.90 -37.45 -28.93
C THR A 2 4.94 -37.21 -27.77
N ASN A 3 5.46 -37.24 -26.53
CA ASN A 3 4.76 -36.76 -25.34
C ASN A 3 4.55 -35.24 -25.42
N PRO A 4 3.33 -34.72 -25.14
CA PRO A 4 3.13 -33.29 -25.00
C PRO A 4 3.57 -32.79 -23.60
N THR A 5 4.70 -32.09 -23.62
CA THR A 5 5.00 -30.82 -22.95
C THR A 5 4.35 -30.56 -21.59
N LYS A 6 5.12 -30.83 -20.53
CA LYS A 6 4.98 -30.27 -19.19
C LYS A 6 4.99 -28.74 -19.29
N ALA A 7 3.89 -28.10 -18.87
CA ALA A 7 3.77 -26.66 -18.78
C ALA A 7 4.92 -26.10 -17.94
N LYS A 8 5.71 -25.23 -18.58
CA LYS A 8 6.82 -24.50 -17.98
C LYS A 8 6.22 -23.38 -17.15
N ILE A 9 5.97 -23.67 -15.87
CA ILE A 9 5.72 -22.65 -14.86
C ILE A 9 7.00 -21.81 -14.84
N SER A 10 6.92 -20.59 -15.35
CA SER A 10 8.00 -19.62 -15.30
C SER A 10 8.35 -19.38 -13.83
N ASN A 11 9.50 -19.91 -13.44
CA ASN A 11 10.25 -19.40 -12.31
C ASN A 11 10.41 -17.91 -12.54
N ILE A 12 9.80 -17.12 -11.68
CA ILE A 12 10.25 -15.75 -11.45
C ILE A 12 11.61 -15.95 -10.79
N ASP A 13 12.68 -15.74 -11.56
CA ASP A 13 14.02 -15.64 -11.04
C ASP A 13 14.00 -14.55 -9.98
N VAL A 14 14.05 -14.96 -8.71
CA VAL A 14 14.24 -14.08 -7.57
C VAL A 14 15.70 -13.63 -7.63
N ALA A 15 15.97 -12.70 -8.54
CA ALA A 15 17.25 -12.04 -8.65
C ALA A 15 17.45 -11.19 -7.40
N MET A 16 18.42 -11.64 -6.60
CA MET A 16 18.98 -10.96 -5.44
C MET A 16 19.37 -9.52 -5.82
N PRO A 17 19.00 -8.47 -5.05
CA PRO A 17 19.54 -7.14 -5.29
C PRO A 17 21.06 -7.16 -5.05
N PRO A 18 21.90 -6.74 -6.01
CA PRO A 18 23.34 -6.66 -5.84
C PRO A 18 23.72 -5.32 -5.20
N SER A 19 23.51 -5.15 -3.90
CA SER A 19 24.10 -4.00 -3.21
C SER A 19 24.32 -4.23 -1.72
N ALA A 20 25.45 -4.88 -1.42
CA ALA A 20 26.40 -4.54 -0.35
C ALA A 20 27.24 -5.79 -0.05
N ALA A 21 28.47 -5.78 -0.53
CA ALA A 21 29.47 -6.79 -0.20
C ALA A 21 29.76 -6.77 1.31
N THR A 22 29.20 -7.72 2.06
CA THR A 22 29.74 -8.16 3.36
C THR A 22 29.41 -9.64 3.51
N SER A 23 30.46 -10.47 3.56
CA SER A 23 30.47 -11.92 3.63
C SER A 23 29.99 -12.50 4.97
N ALA A 24 29.07 -11.81 5.65
CA ALA A 24 28.48 -12.30 6.89
C ALA A 24 27.41 -13.36 6.55
N PRO A 25 27.41 -14.52 7.25
CA PRO A 25 26.31 -15.47 7.15
C PRO A 25 25.00 -14.76 7.49
N LEU A 26 24.01 -14.87 6.61
CA LEU A 26 22.69 -14.33 6.88
C LEU A 26 22.13 -14.99 8.15
N PRO A 27 21.41 -14.24 9.00
CA PRO A 27 20.86 -14.78 10.24
C PRO A 27 19.81 -15.85 9.93
N SER A 28 19.78 -16.93 10.72
CA SER A 28 18.87 -18.07 10.52
C SER A 28 17.39 -17.67 10.55
N ASN A 29 17.06 -16.59 11.26
CA ASN A 29 15.71 -16.01 11.39
C ASN A 29 15.41 -14.90 10.37
N ARG A 30 16.17 -14.81 9.27
CA ARG A 30 15.91 -13.93 8.10
C ARG A 30 14.43 -13.80 7.76
N PHE A 31 13.73 -14.93 7.63
CA PHE A 31 12.34 -14.95 7.20
C PHE A 31 11.41 -14.26 8.19
N GLU A 32 11.61 -14.51 9.49
CA GLU A 32 10.83 -13.89 10.56
C GLU A 32 11.13 -12.39 10.64
N LEU A 33 12.39 -11.98 10.51
CA LEU A 33 12.79 -10.58 10.49
C LEU A 33 12.17 -9.82 9.30
N GLU A 34 12.22 -10.39 8.10
CA GLU A 34 11.56 -9.80 6.92
C GLU A 34 10.04 -9.73 7.10
N LEU A 35 9.43 -10.75 7.71
CA LEU A 35 8.00 -10.80 7.98
C LEU A 35 7.56 -9.74 8.99
N GLU A 36 8.28 -9.59 10.09
CA GLU A 36 8.04 -8.55 11.10
C GLU A 36 8.25 -7.16 10.51
N PHE A 37 9.32 -6.99 9.74
CA PHE A 37 9.60 -5.73 9.05
C PHE A 37 8.47 -5.35 8.09
N VAL A 38 8.03 -6.26 7.22
CA VAL A 38 6.92 -5.98 6.29
C VAL A 38 5.65 -5.62 7.05
N GLN A 39 5.33 -6.34 8.13
CA GLN A 39 4.16 -6.02 8.94
C GLN A 39 4.28 -4.66 9.63
N SER A 40 5.49 -4.24 10.02
CA SER A 40 5.71 -2.91 10.60
C SER A 40 5.38 -1.76 9.63
N LEU A 41 5.48 -1.98 8.32
CA LEU A 41 5.06 -1.00 7.30
C LEU A 41 3.55 -0.73 7.31
N ALA A 42 2.74 -1.58 7.94
CA ALA A 42 1.32 -1.30 8.15
C ALA A 42 1.08 -0.14 9.12
N SER A 43 2.08 0.26 9.92
CA SER A 43 1.97 1.36 10.88
C SER A 43 2.32 2.72 10.25
N PRO A 44 1.39 3.68 10.18
CA PRO A 44 1.66 5.02 9.63
C PRO A 44 2.69 5.79 10.43
N ALA A 45 2.78 5.54 11.74
CA ALA A 45 3.79 6.17 12.59
C ALA A 45 5.20 5.71 12.22
N TYR A 46 5.37 4.43 11.87
CA TYR A 46 6.66 3.90 11.42
C TYR A 46 7.03 4.43 10.04
N LEU A 47 6.08 4.48 9.10
CA LEU A 47 6.29 5.07 7.78
C LEU A 47 6.71 6.54 7.87
N HIS A 48 6.06 7.31 8.76
CA HIS A 48 6.44 8.69 9.02
C HIS A 48 7.85 8.82 9.57
N TYR A 49 8.26 7.93 10.50
CA TYR A 49 9.64 7.87 10.97
C TYR A 49 10.63 7.58 9.84
N LEU A 50 10.33 6.61 8.97
CA LEU A 50 11.18 6.30 7.81
C LEU A 50 11.27 7.47 6.81
N ALA A 51 10.18 8.21 6.62
CA ALA A 51 10.16 9.37 5.73
C ALA A 51 10.95 10.57 6.28
N THR A 52 10.76 10.88 7.57
CA THR A 52 11.43 11.99 8.25
C THR A 52 12.92 11.75 8.50
N SER A 53 13.32 10.49 8.71
CA SER A 53 14.74 10.10 8.81
C SER A 53 15.48 10.09 7.46
N GLY A 54 14.77 10.25 6.35
CA GLY A 54 15.37 10.28 5.01
C GLY A 54 15.68 8.91 4.43
N ILE A 55 15.36 7.81 5.13
CA ILE A 55 15.67 6.44 4.71
C ILE A 55 14.90 6.07 3.43
N LEU A 56 13.66 6.56 3.27
CA LEU A 56 12.83 6.31 2.08
C LEU A 56 13.34 6.97 0.79
N TYR A 57 14.38 7.82 0.87
CA TYR A 57 14.99 8.45 -0.30
C TYR A 57 16.30 7.78 -0.73
N GLN A 58 16.82 6.83 0.05
CA GLN A 58 18.03 6.09 -0.29
C GLN A 58 17.69 5.01 -1.35
N PRO A 59 18.38 4.99 -2.50
CA PRO A 59 18.08 4.04 -3.57
C PRO A 59 18.26 2.58 -3.14
N GLU A 60 19.24 2.30 -2.28
CA GLU A 60 19.50 0.94 -1.76
C GLU A 60 18.32 0.43 -0.93
N PHE A 61 17.65 1.33 -0.19
CA PHE A 61 16.47 0.96 0.60
C PHE A 61 15.26 0.71 -0.30
N LEU A 62 15.14 1.43 -1.42
CA LEU A 62 14.07 1.20 -2.39
C LEU A 62 14.23 -0.13 -3.11
N ASP A 63 15.46 -0.52 -3.44
CA ASP A 63 15.76 -1.84 -3.97
C ASP A 63 15.39 -2.94 -2.96
N PHE A 64 15.63 -2.71 -1.66
CA PHE A 64 15.18 -3.61 -0.61
C PHE A 64 13.64 -3.71 -0.52
N LEU A 65 12.92 -2.59 -0.62
CA LEU A 65 11.46 -2.61 -0.67
C LEU A 65 10.93 -3.32 -1.93
N LEU A 66 11.60 -3.17 -3.07
CA LEU A 66 11.28 -3.89 -4.30
C LEU A 66 11.44 -5.40 -4.10
N TYR A 67 12.52 -5.83 -3.45
CA TYR A 67 12.74 -7.22 -3.07
C TYR A 67 11.57 -7.76 -2.22
N LEU A 68 11.11 -7.02 -1.21
CA LEU A 68 10.00 -7.43 -0.35
C LEU A 68 8.65 -7.61 -1.08
N ARG A 69 8.52 -7.24 -2.34
CA ARG A 69 7.30 -7.51 -3.13
C ARG A 69 7.03 -9.00 -3.31
N TYR A 70 8.01 -9.88 -3.08
CA TYR A 70 7.77 -11.33 -3.12
C TYR A 70 6.68 -11.78 -2.12
N TRP A 71 6.47 -11.03 -1.03
CA TRP A 71 5.41 -11.29 -0.03
C TRP A 71 3.99 -11.21 -0.60
N LYS A 72 3.79 -10.56 -1.75
CA LYS A 72 2.50 -10.53 -2.46
C LYS A 72 2.10 -11.89 -3.04
N ASN A 73 3.06 -12.80 -3.26
CA ASN A 73 2.75 -14.13 -3.74
C ASN A 73 1.91 -14.89 -2.70
N PRO A 74 0.85 -15.61 -3.10
CA PRO A 74 -0.06 -16.28 -2.16
C PRO A 74 0.62 -17.32 -1.27
N LYS A 75 1.76 -17.88 -1.72
CA LYS A 75 2.59 -18.81 -0.95
C LYS A 75 3.10 -18.19 0.36
N TYR A 76 3.41 -16.89 0.37
CA TYR A 76 3.96 -16.15 1.50
C TYR A 76 2.91 -15.25 2.17
N ALA A 77 1.98 -14.69 1.40
CA ALA A 77 0.95 -13.77 1.91
C ALA A 77 0.10 -14.37 3.04
N LYS A 78 -0.03 -15.71 3.10
CA LYS A 78 -0.75 -16.42 4.17
C LYS A 78 -0.18 -16.21 5.58
N TYR A 79 1.07 -15.77 5.70
CA TYR A 79 1.72 -15.50 6.99
C TYR A 79 1.50 -14.06 7.48
N LEU A 80 0.91 -13.18 6.66
CA LEU A 80 0.69 -11.78 7.01
C LEU A 80 -0.59 -11.62 7.81
N THR A 81 -0.47 -11.03 9.00
CA THR A 81 -1.64 -10.67 9.84
C THR A 81 -2.28 -9.37 9.39
N TYR A 82 -1.46 -8.41 8.94
CA TYR A 82 -1.87 -7.05 8.61
C TYR A 82 -1.84 -6.81 7.10
N PRO A 83 -2.95 -6.94 6.36
CA PRO A 83 -2.95 -6.81 4.90
C PRO A 83 -2.59 -5.41 4.39
N HIS A 84 -2.73 -4.37 5.23
CA HIS A 84 -2.41 -2.99 4.88
C HIS A 84 -0.93 -2.78 4.54
N CYS A 85 -0.01 -3.62 5.03
CA CYS A 85 1.41 -3.48 4.70
C CYS A 85 1.68 -3.60 3.19
N LEU A 86 0.98 -4.51 2.51
CA LEU A 86 1.15 -4.72 1.07
C LEU A 86 0.64 -3.53 0.26
N TYR A 87 -0.43 -2.89 0.73
CA TYR A 87 -0.95 -1.67 0.12
C TYR A 87 0.04 -0.51 0.23
N PHE A 88 0.63 -0.29 1.41
CA PHE A 88 1.66 0.73 1.55
C PHE A 88 2.94 0.41 0.80
N LEU A 89 3.30 -0.87 0.67
CA LEU A 89 4.45 -1.27 -0.15
C LEU A 89 4.27 -0.84 -1.60
N ASP A 90 3.06 -1.01 -2.16
CA ASP A 90 2.72 -0.56 -3.51
C ASP A 90 2.71 0.97 -3.64
N LEU A 91 2.27 1.70 -2.60
CA LEU A 91 2.31 3.17 -2.59
C LEU A 91 3.74 3.71 -2.48
N LEU A 92 4.60 3.05 -1.71
CA LEU A 92 6.00 3.44 -1.54
C LEU A 92 6.79 3.16 -2.81
N VAL A 93 6.61 2.00 -3.42
CA VAL A 93 7.30 1.58 -4.64
C VAL A 93 6.26 1.10 -5.65
N PRO A 94 5.70 2.03 -6.46
CA PRO A 94 4.76 1.68 -7.51
C PRO A 94 5.38 0.65 -8.47
N PRO A 95 4.59 -0.31 -9.00
CA PRO A 95 5.08 -1.09 -10.14
C PRO A 95 5.44 -0.14 -11.27
N ALA A 96 6.63 -0.30 -11.85
CA ALA A 96 6.94 0.33 -13.11
C ALA A 96 5.83 -0.06 -14.09
N SER A 97 5.00 0.91 -14.49
CA SER A 97 3.97 0.67 -15.48
C SER A 97 4.65 0.32 -16.79
N ASP A 98 4.51 -0.93 -17.22
CA ASP A 98 4.78 -1.33 -18.60
C ASP A 98 3.81 -0.55 -19.50
N HIS A 99 4.18 0.68 -19.89
CA HIS A 99 3.56 1.38 -21.00
C HIS A 99 4.10 0.75 -22.28
N SER A 100 3.54 -0.41 -22.67
CA SER A 100 3.68 -0.88 -24.04
C SER A 100 2.97 0.10 -24.96
N GLU A 101 3.76 0.75 -25.79
CA GLU A 101 3.37 1.54 -26.96
C GLU A 101 2.26 0.84 -27.75
N HIS A 102 1.20 1.57 -28.10
CA HIS A 102 0.42 1.24 -29.28
C HIS A 102 0.63 2.38 -30.27
N ASP A 103 1.60 2.16 -31.17
CA ASP A 103 1.83 2.97 -32.35
C ASP A 103 0.58 2.99 -33.24
N GLY A 104 0.35 4.14 -33.87
CA GLY A 104 -0.75 4.37 -34.81
C GLY A 104 -0.72 5.79 -35.36
N ALA A 105 0.42 6.21 -35.89
CA ALA A 105 0.54 7.44 -36.65
C ALA A 105 -0.24 7.33 -37.96
N ILE A 106 -1.19 8.25 -38.19
CA ILE A 106 -1.44 8.82 -39.52
C ILE A 106 -1.53 10.33 -39.36
N THR A 107 -0.61 10.98 -40.06
CA THR A 107 -0.46 12.41 -40.31
C THR A 107 -1.68 13.01 -41.00
N ASP A 108 -2.00 14.27 -40.74
CA ASP A 108 -2.14 15.26 -41.81
C ASP A 108 -1.97 16.69 -41.28
N ALA A 109 -1.42 17.53 -42.15
CA ALA A 109 -0.85 18.85 -41.93
C ALA A 109 -1.91 19.96 -41.77
N ASP A 110 -1.56 21.04 -41.04
CA ASP A 110 -1.54 22.41 -41.58
C ASP A 110 -1.18 23.47 -40.53
N GLY A 111 -0.34 24.44 -40.93
CA GLY A 111 -0.56 25.86 -40.57
C GLY A 111 0.15 26.50 -39.36
N ALA A 112 1.40 26.93 -39.59
CA ALA A 112 2.00 28.24 -39.24
C ALA A 112 1.67 28.98 -37.92
N GLY A 113 2.73 29.38 -37.19
CA GLY A 113 2.73 30.65 -36.42
C GLY A 113 3.65 30.76 -35.18
N GLY A 114 4.85 31.34 -35.36
CA GLY A 114 5.34 32.45 -34.53
C GLY A 114 5.92 32.25 -33.11
N CYS A 115 7.25 32.48 -33.02
CA CYS A 115 7.92 33.43 -32.11
C CYS A 115 8.15 33.11 -30.61
N GLU A 116 9.43 32.84 -30.34
CA GLU A 116 10.27 33.01 -29.14
C GLU A 116 9.71 33.68 -27.87
N LYS A 117 9.91 33.02 -26.72
CA LYS A 117 10.83 33.42 -25.61
C LYS A 117 10.50 32.64 -24.32
N GLY A 118 11.52 32.12 -23.64
CA GLY A 118 11.39 31.70 -22.24
C GLY A 118 12.32 30.56 -21.83
N LYS A 119 13.55 30.92 -21.44
CA LYS A 119 14.50 30.08 -20.72
C LYS A 119 13.86 29.51 -19.45
N HIS A 120 13.33 28.29 -19.51
CA HIS A 120 12.99 27.51 -18.33
C HIS A 120 13.92 26.29 -18.27
N MET A 121 14.62 26.24 -17.15
CA MET A 121 15.43 25.13 -16.63
C MET A 121 14.91 23.79 -17.14
N ARG A 122 15.77 22.98 -17.78
CA ARG A 122 15.48 21.57 -18.01
C ARG A 122 15.29 20.89 -16.65
N GLN A 123 14.06 20.86 -16.15
CA GLN A 123 13.67 19.88 -15.16
C GLN A 123 13.70 18.53 -15.87
N THR A 124 14.64 17.69 -15.47
CA THR A 124 14.61 16.26 -15.75
C THR A 124 13.41 15.68 -15.01
N ILE A 125 12.24 15.71 -15.64
CA ILE A 125 11.03 15.11 -15.10
C ILE A 125 11.07 13.62 -15.47
N THR A 126 11.42 12.78 -14.50
CA THR A 126 11.21 11.33 -14.54
C THR A 126 9.76 11.03 -14.18
N VAL A 127 8.87 11.09 -15.18
CA VAL A 127 7.40 11.04 -15.02
C VAL A 127 6.87 9.73 -14.39
N GLY A 128 7.68 8.66 -14.29
CA GLY A 128 7.29 7.41 -13.61
C GLY A 128 7.67 7.30 -12.13
N ALA A 129 8.53 8.20 -11.62
CA ALA A 129 9.01 8.18 -10.22
C ALA A 129 8.09 8.97 -9.26
N ASP A 130 7.20 9.79 -9.81
CA ASP A 130 6.52 10.87 -9.10
C ASP A 130 5.49 10.39 -8.07
N ALA A 131 4.71 9.34 -8.37
CA ALA A 131 3.63 8.91 -7.47
C ALA A 131 4.16 8.32 -6.15
N GLY A 132 5.20 7.49 -6.23
CA GLY A 132 5.82 6.91 -5.04
C GLY A 132 6.59 7.95 -4.23
N GLU A 133 7.28 8.86 -4.91
CA GLU A 133 7.97 9.98 -4.28
C GLU A 133 7.00 10.95 -3.59
N ALA A 134 5.86 11.27 -4.23
CA ALA A 134 4.82 12.10 -3.67
C ALA A 134 4.27 11.51 -2.37
N PHE A 135 3.97 10.21 -2.33
CA PHE A 135 3.51 9.56 -1.09
C PHE A 135 4.57 9.60 0.02
N ARG A 136 5.84 9.37 -0.29
CA ARG A 136 6.95 9.44 0.69
C ARG A 136 7.12 10.85 1.25
N ARG A 137 6.92 11.88 0.43
CA ARG A 137 6.89 13.27 0.88
C ARG A 137 5.68 13.53 1.77
N GLU A 138 4.51 13.07 1.37
CA GLU A 138 3.27 13.34 2.08
C GLU A 138 3.23 12.65 3.46
N ILE A 139 3.71 11.41 3.56
CA ILE A 139 3.78 10.68 4.84
C ILE A 139 4.79 11.28 5.84
N ALA A 140 5.73 12.10 5.36
CA ALA A 140 6.57 12.91 6.23
C ALA A 140 5.78 14.03 6.95
N HIS A 141 4.59 14.38 6.48
CA HIS A 141 3.74 15.38 7.13
C HIS A 141 2.88 14.75 8.23
N VAL A 142 2.97 15.33 9.43
CA VAL A 142 2.23 14.86 10.62
C VAL A 142 0.70 14.81 10.41
N PRO A 143 0.05 15.83 9.80
CA PRO A 143 -1.40 15.79 9.58
C PRO A 143 -1.81 14.64 8.65
N PHE A 144 -1.06 14.40 7.58
CA PHE A 144 -1.36 13.30 6.67
C PHE A 144 -1.13 11.93 7.32
N ARG A 145 -0.07 11.75 8.11
CA ARG A 145 0.12 10.54 8.93
C ARG A 145 -1.07 10.29 9.86
N ASN A 146 -1.60 11.33 10.50
CA ASN A 146 -2.79 11.20 11.36
C ASN A 146 -4.02 10.82 10.55
N PHE A 147 -4.22 11.45 9.38
CA PHE A 147 -5.28 11.08 8.46
C PHE A 147 -5.21 9.61 8.04
N VAL A 148 -4.03 9.13 7.61
CA VAL A 148 -3.85 7.72 7.24
C VAL A 148 -4.17 6.80 8.42
N HIS A 149 -3.73 7.16 9.63
CA HIS A 149 -4.03 6.40 10.84
C HIS A 149 -5.54 6.36 11.15
N GLU A 150 -6.25 7.48 11.03
CA GLU A 150 -7.71 7.54 11.18
C GLU A 150 -8.42 6.70 10.11
N GLN A 151 -7.98 6.77 8.85
CA GLN A 151 -8.55 5.96 7.77
C GLN A 151 -8.37 4.46 8.02
N GLN A 152 -7.20 4.07 8.53
CA GLN A 152 -7.00 2.69 8.95
C GLN A 152 -7.95 2.33 10.10
N PHE A 153 -8.09 3.18 11.12
CA PHE A 153 -9.01 2.95 12.23
C PHE A 153 -10.46 2.77 11.75
N TYR A 154 -10.94 3.62 10.83
CA TYR A 154 -12.28 3.48 10.25
C TYR A 154 -12.45 2.17 9.46
N SER A 155 -11.46 1.79 8.65
CA SER A 155 -11.46 0.51 7.94
C SER A 155 -11.55 -0.67 8.92
N TRP A 156 -10.82 -0.60 10.04
CA TRP A 156 -10.86 -1.60 11.10
C TRP A 156 -12.21 -1.63 11.82
N GLN A 157 -12.76 -0.48 12.20
CA GLN A 157 -14.06 -0.37 12.86
C GLN A 157 -15.19 -0.90 11.96
N PHE A 158 -15.15 -0.57 10.67
CA PHE A 158 -16.15 -1.07 9.72
C PHE A 158 -16.03 -2.59 9.54
N ARG A 159 -14.80 -3.10 9.40
CA ARG A 159 -14.56 -4.54 9.27
C ARG A 159 -14.92 -5.30 10.54
N SER A 160 -14.64 -4.75 11.72
CA SER A 160 -15.00 -5.37 13.00
C SER A 160 -16.51 -5.36 13.21
N ALA A 161 -17.22 -4.27 12.89
CA ALA A 161 -18.68 -4.20 12.94
C ALA A 161 -19.34 -5.25 12.04
N ARG A 162 -18.77 -5.50 10.85
CA ARG A 162 -19.25 -6.52 9.91
C ARG A 162 -19.00 -7.95 10.39
N LEU A 163 -17.86 -8.21 11.03
CA LEU A 163 -17.43 -9.57 11.41
C LEU A 163 -17.94 -9.99 12.79
N TYR A 164 -18.00 -9.07 13.74
CA TYR A 164 -18.36 -9.37 15.13
C TYR A 164 -19.80 -8.96 15.49
N GLY A 165 -20.51 -8.29 14.57
CA GLY A 165 -21.89 -7.89 14.75
C GLY A 165 -22.03 -6.79 15.80
N SER A 166 -22.60 -5.65 15.41
CA SER A 166 -23.16 -4.73 16.39
C SER A 166 -24.35 -5.45 17.02
N SER A 167 -24.18 -6.05 18.21
CA SER A 167 -25.30 -6.53 19.01
C SER A 167 -26.05 -5.31 19.55
N GLU A 168 -26.78 -4.63 18.67
CA GLU A 168 -27.82 -3.69 19.06
C GLU A 168 -28.96 -4.49 19.68
N ASP A 169 -28.80 -4.84 20.95
CA ASP A 169 -29.86 -5.38 21.80
C ASP A 169 -30.96 -4.31 21.90
N LYS A 170 -32.03 -4.47 21.11
CA LYS A 170 -33.31 -3.78 21.31
C LYS A 170 -33.95 -4.27 22.61
N ARG A 171 -33.47 -3.81 23.77
CA ARG A 171 -34.21 -3.88 25.05
C ARG A 171 -34.73 -2.49 25.38
N GLY A 172 -36.00 -2.26 25.07
CA GLY A 172 -36.69 -1.00 25.41
C GLY A 172 -38.01 -0.79 24.67
N ALA A 173 -38.77 -1.84 24.41
CA ALA A 173 -40.14 -1.74 23.92
C ALA A 173 -40.94 -2.87 24.56
N ASN A 174 -41.28 -2.71 25.84
CA ASN A 174 -42.33 -3.41 26.58
C ASN A 174 -42.35 -2.83 27.99
N ASP A 175 -42.94 -1.65 28.14
CA ASP A 175 -43.47 -1.23 29.44
C ASP A 175 -44.82 -0.53 29.20
N GLU A 176 -45.73 -1.28 28.57
CA GLU A 176 -47.17 -1.07 28.67
C GLU A 176 -47.65 -1.88 29.89
N VAL A 177 -47.50 -1.31 31.09
CA VAL A 177 -48.24 -1.80 32.26
C VAL A 177 -49.48 -0.93 32.42
N ARG A 178 -50.58 -1.52 31.97
CA ARG A 178 -51.95 -1.15 32.26
C ARG A 178 -52.25 -1.45 33.74
N GLU A 179 -52.46 -0.43 34.56
CA GLU A 179 -53.30 -0.55 35.76
C GLU A 179 -54.29 0.63 35.82
N ASP A 180 -55.51 0.30 35.41
CA ASP A 180 -56.74 1.01 35.74
C ASP A 180 -57.07 0.86 37.25
N GLN A 181 -57.83 1.83 37.76
CA GLN A 181 -58.45 1.93 39.11
C GLN A 181 -57.46 2.44 40.18
N ILE A 182 -57.72 3.56 40.89
CA ILE A 182 -58.86 3.77 41.80
C ILE A 182 -59.33 5.24 41.74
N SER A 183 -60.62 5.41 41.47
CA SER A 183 -61.39 6.63 41.76
C SER A 183 -62.17 6.42 43.06
N GLY A 184 -62.23 7.43 43.92
CA GLY A 184 -63.36 7.63 44.84
C GLY A 184 -63.06 7.64 46.35
N GLY A 185 -63.06 8.85 46.91
CA GLY A 185 -63.85 9.19 48.11
C GLY A 185 -63.32 8.78 49.49
N GLN A 186 -62.81 9.77 50.24
CA GLN A 186 -63.58 10.47 51.27
C GLN A 186 -62.92 11.82 51.59
#